data_AF-A0A8K1CMY1-F1
#
_entry.id   AF-A0A8K1CMY1-F1
#
_cell.length_a   1.000
_cell.length_b   1.000
_cell.length_c   1.000
_cell.angle_alpha   90.00
_cell.angle_beta   90.00
_cell.angle_gamma   90.00
#
_symmetry.space_group_name_H-M   'P 1'
#
loop_
_entity.id
_entity.type
_entity.pdbx_description
1 polymer ?
#
loop_
_entity_poly.entity_id
_entity_poly.type
_entity_poly.pdbx_seq_one_letter_code
_entity_poly.pdbx_strand_id
1 'polypeptide(L)'
;MSNYAAVTTPIDHGSTTEPPKEKASVGDYLRTRVTTLKPPMTKLPNPFTLLGTLNRYQWANFLVAFAAWTWDAFDFFTVSMTLEDLAKTFGKTKTDVTWGISITLMLRAVGSAIFGIAADRYGRKWPFVFNNILFIILEIATGFCNTYEQFMVVRGLFGIAMGGVWGNCAATALEDAPPEARGIISGILQQGYATGYLLAVVFARAFVDTMGHGWRPLYWFGGCPPLLIILARLRLPET
;
A
#
# COMPACT_ATOMS: atom_id res chain seq x y z
N MET A 1 -34.76 47.65 28.07
CA MET A 1 -34.09 48.35 26.96
C MET A 1 -32.65 47.87 26.96
N SER A 2 -32.33 46.83 26.19
CA SER A 2 -31.88 46.87 24.78
C SER A 2 -30.36 46.92 24.71
N ASN A 3 -29.62 46.13 23.93
CA ASN A 3 -29.82 44.87 23.22
C ASN A 3 -28.41 44.39 22.86
N TYR A 4 -28.18 43.08 22.88
CA TYR A 4 -27.07 42.44 22.16
C TYR A 4 -27.23 42.72 20.66
N ALA A 5 -26.19 43.18 19.99
CA ALA A 5 -26.16 43.27 18.53
C ALA A 5 -24.92 42.55 18.00
N ALA A 6 -25.19 41.41 17.36
CA ALA A 6 -24.24 40.61 16.61
C ALA A 6 -23.72 41.42 15.41
N VAL A 7 -22.40 41.41 15.20
CA VAL A 7 -21.80 41.88 13.94
C VAL A 7 -21.99 40.77 12.91
N THR A 8 -23.14 40.76 12.25
CA THR A 8 -23.37 39.98 11.03
C THR A 8 -22.85 40.79 9.85
N THR A 9 -21.66 40.47 9.36
CA THR A 9 -21.29 40.81 7.97
C THR A 9 -22.26 40.08 7.04
N PRO A 10 -22.95 40.78 6.12
CA PRO A 10 -23.85 40.14 5.18
C PRO A 10 -23.04 39.24 4.25
N ILE A 11 -23.41 37.96 4.18
CA ILE A 11 -23.01 37.08 3.09
C ILE A 11 -23.75 37.62 1.87
N ASP A 12 -23.01 38.29 1.01
CA ASP A 12 -23.50 38.71 -0.30
C ASP A 12 -23.91 37.44 -1.07
N HIS A 13 -25.21 37.21 -1.21
CA HIS A 13 -25.76 36.26 -2.17
C HIS A 13 -25.61 36.86 -3.57
N GLY A 14 -24.35 37.10 -3.97
CA GLY A 14 -23.98 37.38 -5.34
C GLY A 14 -24.39 36.18 -6.17
N SER A 15 -25.22 36.43 -7.18
CA SER A 15 -25.65 35.47 -8.18
C SER A 15 -24.47 34.60 -8.61
N THR A 16 -24.59 33.29 -8.43
CA THR A 16 -23.73 32.33 -9.13
C THR A 16 -24.09 32.42 -10.61
N THR A 17 -23.54 33.41 -11.30
CA THR A 17 -23.43 33.37 -12.75
C THR A 17 -22.53 32.18 -13.04
N GLU A 18 -23.14 31.05 -13.44
CA GLU A 18 -22.38 29.98 -14.08
C GLU A 18 -21.50 30.65 -15.16
N PRO A 19 -20.18 30.41 -15.18
CA PRO A 19 -19.36 30.95 -16.25
C PRO A 19 -19.97 30.48 -17.57
N PRO A 20 -20.10 31.35 -18.59
CA PRO A 20 -20.69 30.96 -19.85
C PRO A 20 -19.96 29.70 -20.32
N LYS A 21 -20.72 28.65 -20.66
CA LYS A 21 -20.21 27.44 -21.32
C LYS A 21 -19.75 27.81 -22.73
N GLU A 22 -18.68 28.58 -22.81
CA GLU A 22 -17.95 28.80 -24.04
C GLU A 22 -17.38 27.44 -24.43
N LYS A 23 -17.76 26.95 -25.60
CA LYS A 23 -17.23 25.71 -26.17
C LYS A 23 -15.76 25.94 -26.47
N ALA A 24 -14.91 25.84 -25.44
CA ALA A 24 -13.48 26.01 -25.56
C ALA A 24 -13.00 25.09 -26.70
N SER A 25 -12.51 25.70 -27.77
CA SER A 25 -12.01 24.96 -28.92
C SER A 25 -10.85 24.08 -28.46
N VAL A 26 -10.67 22.92 -29.09
CA VAL A 26 -9.49 22.06 -28.84
C VAL A 26 -8.20 22.89 -28.96
N GLY A 27 -8.18 23.89 -29.83
CA GLY A 27 -7.06 24.84 -29.96
C GLY A 27 -6.82 25.72 -28.73
N ASP A 28 -7.88 26.20 -28.07
CA ASP A 28 -7.78 27.04 -26.87
C ASP A 28 -7.37 26.19 -25.65
N TYR A 29 -7.87 24.95 -25.59
CA TYR A 29 -7.40 23.96 -24.61
C TYR A 29 -5.90 23.68 -24.80
N LEU A 30 -5.44 23.39 -26.02
CA LEU A 30 -4.03 23.11 -26.27
C LEU A 30 -3.12 24.30 -25.94
N ARG A 31 -3.56 25.54 -26.24
CA ARG A 31 -2.81 26.77 -25.92
C ARG A 31 -2.70 27.01 -24.42
N THR A 32 -3.78 26.81 -23.67
CA THR A 32 -3.79 26.96 -22.21
C THR A 32 -3.03 25.84 -21.49
N ARG A 33 -2.88 24.65 -22.08
CA ARG A 33 -2.05 23.59 -21.50
C ARG A 33 -0.56 23.88 -21.55
N VAL A 34 -0.07 24.57 -22.58
CA VAL A 34 1.35 24.94 -22.68
C VAL A 34 1.76 25.89 -21.54
N THR A 35 0.85 26.77 -21.09
CA THR A 35 1.12 27.65 -19.94
C THR A 35 1.04 26.88 -18.61
N THR A 36 0.19 25.85 -18.49
CA THR A 36 0.17 24.94 -17.32
C THR A 36 1.43 24.07 -17.20
N LEU A 37 2.23 23.92 -18.27
CA LEU A 37 3.50 23.16 -18.22
C LEU A 37 4.61 23.88 -17.45
N LYS A 38 4.49 25.20 -17.21
CA LYS A 38 5.43 25.91 -16.33
C LYS A 38 5.00 25.65 -14.88
N PRO A 39 5.72 24.82 -14.11
CA PRO A 39 5.34 24.53 -12.75
C PRO A 39 5.42 25.81 -11.90
N PRO A 40 4.55 25.97 -10.90
CA PRO A 40 4.74 27.00 -9.90
C PRO A 40 6.07 26.71 -9.20
N MET A 41 7.09 27.53 -9.47
CA MET A 41 8.43 27.44 -8.87
C MET A 41 8.38 27.94 -7.41
N THR A 42 7.46 27.39 -6.61
CA THR A 42 7.34 27.70 -5.19
C THR A 42 8.56 27.14 -4.45
N LYS A 43 9.08 27.91 -3.50
CA LYS A 43 10.21 27.44 -2.67
C LYS A 43 9.71 26.29 -1.82
N LEU A 44 10.30 25.10 -2.01
CA LEU A 44 9.99 23.94 -1.20
C LEU A 44 10.53 24.16 0.22
N PRO A 45 9.70 23.93 1.26
CA PRO A 45 10.18 23.90 2.63
C PRO A 45 11.24 22.80 2.81
N ASN A 46 12.13 22.96 3.80
CA ASN A 46 13.16 21.96 4.05
C ASN A 46 12.52 20.61 4.43
N PRO A 47 12.92 19.49 3.79
CA PRO A 47 12.32 18.19 4.04
C PRO A 47 12.38 17.75 5.52
N PHE A 48 13.45 18.07 6.23
CA PHE A 48 13.60 17.73 7.64
C PHE A 48 12.63 18.53 8.53
N THR A 49 12.39 19.80 8.19
CA THR A 49 11.40 20.61 8.92
C THR A 49 9.99 20.10 8.71
N LEU A 50 9.67 19.62 7.50
CA LEU A 50 8.38 19.01 7.18
C LEU A 50 8.15 17.71 7.95
N LEU A 51 9.17 16.85 8.05
CA LEU A 51 9.09 15.64 8.87
C LEU A 51 8.91 15.94 10.37
N GLY A 52 9.42 17.09 10.83
CA GLY A 52 9.22 17.58 12.19
C GLY A 52 7.80 18.07 12.49
N THR A 53 6.95 18.29 11.47
CA THR A 53 5.55 18.72 11.67
C THR A 53 4.62 17.57 12.07
N LEU A 54 5.04 16.32 11.88
CA LEU A 54 4.21 15.17 12.19
C LEU A 54 4.12 14.94 13.70
N ASN A 55 2.90 14.75 14.19
CA ASN A 55 2.67 14.34 15.56
C ASN A 55 2.98 12.83 15.75
N ARG A 56 3.02 12.39 17.01
CA ARG A 56 3.31 10.98 17.35
C ARG A 56 2.29 10.00 16.76
N TYR A 57 1.04 10.42 16.62
CA TYR A 57 -0.05 9.59 16.09
C TYR A 57 0.09 9.38 14.57
N GLN A 58 0.38 10.44 13.81
CA GLN A 58 0.69 10.39 12.37
C GLN A 58 1.93 9.54 12.11
N TRP A 59 2.98 9.67 12.93
CA TRP A 59 4.15 8.80 12.85
C TRP A 59 3.80 7.34 13.13
N ALA A 60 2.95 7.06 14.12
CA ALA A 60 2.54 5.68 14.41
C ALA A 60 1.74 5.05 13.26
N ASN A 61 0.78 5.80 12.68
CA ASN A 61 0.03 5.36 11.49
C ASN A 61 0.96 5.13 10.30
N PHE A 62 1.90 6.04 10.07
CA PHE A 62 2.91 5.91 9.03
C PHE A 62 3.77 4.66 9.24
N LEU A 63 4.30 4.42 10.44
CA LEU A 63 5.18 3.28 10.71
C LEU A 63 4.44 1.94 10.55
N VAL A 64 3.18 1.87 10.97
CA VAL A 64 2.34 0.66 10.77
C VAL A 64 2.08 0.41 9.29
N ALA A 65 1.75 1.44 8.53
CA ALA A 65 1.56 1.35 7.08
C ALA A 65 2.86 1.00 6.35
N PHE A 66 3.99 1.61 6.74
CA PHE A 66 5.30 1.33 6.19
C PHE A 66 5.72 -0.11 6.48
N ALA A 67 5.53 -0.59 7.70
CA ALA A 67 5.81 -1.98 8.07
C ALA A 67 4.95 -2.96 7.26
N ALA A 68 3.65 -2.70 7.11
CA ALA A 68 2.76 -3.54 6.31
C ALA A 68 3.16 -3.58 4.83
N TRP A 69 3.47 -2.41 4.25
CA TRP A 69 3.93 -2.34 2.86
C TRP A 69 5.28 -3.00 2.64
N THR A 70 6.19 -2.86 3.60
CA THR A 70 7.49 -3.55 3.61
C THR A 70 7.29 -5.06 3.66
N TRP A 71 6.37 -5.53 4.50
CA TRP A 71 6.14 -6.95 4.68
C TRP A 71 5.41 -7.59 3.50
N ASP A 72 4.47 -6.88 2.88
CA ASP A 72 3.85 -7.31 1.61
C ASP A 72 4.91 -7.52 0.51
N ALA A 73 5.84 -6.58 0.38
CA ALA A 73 6.92 -6.69 -0.57
C ALA A 73 7.85 -7.86 -0.23
N PHE A 74 8.16 -8.06 1.05
CA PHE A 74 8.90 -9.23 1.52
C PHE A 74 8.24 -10.53 1.04
N ASP A 75 6.96 -10.74 1.37
CA ASP A 75 6.20 -11.95 1.04
C ASP A 75 6.13 -12.18 -0.48
N PHE A 76 5.93 -11.12 -1.26
CA PHE A 76 5.93 -11.22 -2.72
C PHE A 76 7.26 -11.69 -3.30
N PHE A 77 8.38 -11.16 -2.78
CA PHE A 77 9.71 -11.51 -3.28
C PHE A 77 10.22 -12.86 -2.80
N THR A 78 9.63 -13.47 -1.76
CA THR A 78 10.00 -14.83 -1.30
C THR A 78 9.95 -15.86 -2.44
N VAL A 79 8.99 -15.74 -3.37
CA VAL A 79 8.87 -16.65 -4.54
C VAL A 79 10.08 -16.55 -5.43
N SER A 80 10.55 -15.33 -5.72
CA SER A 80 11.75 -15.12 -6.52
C SER A 80 13.00 -15.66 -5.81
N MET A 81 13.06 -15.53 -4.47
CA MET A 81 14.18 -16.05 -3.68
C MET A 81 14.20 -17.57 -3.57
N THR A 82 13.04 -18.23 -3.68
CA THR A 82 12.88 -19.68 -3.50
C THR A 82 12.60 -20.42 -4.82
N LEU A 83 12.76 -19.73 -5.95
CA LEU A 83 12.38 -20.21 -7.28
C LEU A 83 13.00 -21.57 -7.63
N GLU A 84 14.29 -21.74 -7.35
CA GLU A 84 15.00 -22.98 -7.68
C GLU A 84 14.50 -24.17 -6.86
N ASP A 85 14.24 -23.95 -5.58
CA ASP A 85 13.79 -25.02 -4.68
C ASP A 85 12.32 -25.37 -4.92
N LEU A 86 11.48 -24.39 -5.24
CA LEU A 86 10.10 -24.62 -5.68
C LEU A 86 10.07 -25.45 -6.96
N ALA A 87 10.91 -25.13 -7.95
CA ALA A 87 11.02 -25.87 -9.20
C ALA A 87 11.42 -27.34 -8.96
N LYS A 88 12.42 -27.57 -8.10
CA LYS A 88 12.84 -28.93 -7.70
C LYS A 88 11.72 -29.66 -6.94
N THR A 89 11.08 -28.99 -5.98
CA THR A 89 10.04 -29.60 -5.12
C THR A 89 8.84 -30.05 -5.94
N PHE A 90 8.41 -29.26 -6.92
CA PHE A 90 7.24 -29.56 -7.73
C PHE A 90 7.55 -30.31 -9.03
N GLY A 91 8.82 -30.58 -9.33
CA GLY A 91 9.24 -31.20 -10.59
C GLY A 91 8.84 -30.37 -11.82
N LYS A 92 8.94 -29.04 -11.72
CA LYS A 92 8.54 -28.08 -12.76
C LYS A 92 9.73 -27.25 -13.22
N THR A 93 9.60 -26.60 -14.37
CA THR A 93 10.61 -25.65 -14.83
C THR A 93 10.54 -24.36 -13.99
N LYS A 94 11.63 -23.60 -13.92
CA LYS A 94 11.62 -22.26 -13.30
C LYS A 94 10.59 -21.34 -13.97
N THR A 95 10.41 -21.48 -15.29
CA THR A 95 9.40 -20.74 -16.06
C THR A 95 7.98 -21.04 -15.57
N ASP A 96 7.66 -22.31 -15.33
CA ASP A 96 6.35 -22.70 -14.79
C ASP A 96 6.12 -22.10 -13.40
N VAL A 97 7.09 -22.18 -12.50
CA VAL A 97 6.95 -21.58 -11.16
C VAL A 97 6.80 -20.05 -11.23
N THR A 98 7.45 -19.41 -12.20
CA THR A 98 7.35 -17.95 -12.42
C THR A 98 5.94 -17.52 -12.85
N TRP A 99 5.13 -18.42 -13.44
CA TRP A 99 3.70 -18.13 -13.65
C TRP A 99 2.96 -17.83 -12.35
N GLY A 100 3.44 -18.31 -11.21
CA GLY A 100 2.94 -17.94 -9.88
C GLY A 100 3.05 -16.44 -9.61
N ILE A 101 4.16 -15.82 -10.02
CA ILE A 101 4.34 -14.35 -9.91
C ILE A 101 3.40 -13.64 -10.89
N SER A 102 3.29 -14.14 -12.12
CA SER A 102 2.41 -13.56 -13.13
C SER A 102 0.94 -13.57 -12.70
N ILE A 103 0.43 -14.70 -12.19
CA ILE A 103 -0.96 -14.80 -11.74
C ILE A 103 -1.22 -13.90 -10.51
N THR A 104 -0.26 -13.80 -9.60
CA THR A 104 -0.32 -12.85 -8.46
C THR A 104 -0.49 -11.42 -8.97
N LEU A 105 0.33 -10.98 -9.94
CA LEU A 105 0.25 -9.63 -10.50
C LEU A 105 -1.03 -9.38 -11.30
N MET A 106 -1.51 -10.37 -12.07
CA MET A 106 -2.78 -10.26 -12.80
C MET A 106 -3.96 -10.07 -11.85
N LEU A 107 -4.03 -10.86 -10.77
CA LEU A 107 -5.12 -10.80 -9.81
C LEU A 107 -4.97 -9.65 -8.81
N ARG A 108 -3.79 -9.04 -8.68
CA ARG A 108 -3.57 -7.81 -7.91
C ARG A 108 -4.50 -6.69 -8.33
N ALA A 109 -4.75 -6.52 -9.63
CA ALA A 109 -5.69 -5.50 -10.12
C ALA A 109 -7.12 -5.76 -9.61
N VAL A 110 -7.56 -7.02 -9.64
CA VAL A 110 -8.88 -7.44 -9.13
C VAL A 110 -8.97 -7.17 -7.62
N GLY A 111 -7.94 -7.56 -6.87
CA GLY A 111 -7.82 -7.27 -5.44
C GLY A 111 -7.91 -5.78 -5.13
N SER A 112 -7.18 -4.94 -5.88
CA SER A 112 -7.18 -3.49 -5.68
C SER A 112 -8.58 -2.89 -5.83
N ALA A 113 -9.39 -3.37 -6.77
CA ALA A 113 -10.77 -2.92 -6.93
C ALA A 113 -11.64 -3.35 -5.73
N ILE A 114 -11.55 -4.61 -5.31
CA ILE A 114 -12.35 -5.16 -4.20
C ILE A 114 -12.02 -4.44 -2.89
N PHE A 115 -10.74 -4.35 -2.56
CA PHE A 115 -10.29 -3.75 -1.30
C PHE A 115 -10.36 -2.22 -1.31
N GLY A 116 -10.27 -1.58 -2.48
CA GLY A 116 -10.54 -0.14 -2.61
C GLY A 116 -11.98 0.19 -2.23
N ILE A 117 -12.95 -0.53 -2.80
CA ILE A 117 -14.37 -0.37 -2.45
C ILE A 117 -14.60 -0.70 -0.97
N ALA A 118 -13.93 -1.73 -0.44
CA ALA A 118 -14.04 -2.07 0.98
C ALA A 118 -13.47 -0.97 1.90
N ALA A 119 -12.35 -0.34 1.54
CA ALA A 119 -11.77 0.79 2.25
C ALA A 119 -12.70 2.01 2.28
N ASP A 120 -13.35 2.29 1.17
CA ASP A 120 -14.30 3.39 1.06
C ASP A 120 -15.58 3.14 1.89
N ARG A 121 -16.01 1.87 2.02
CA ARG A 121 -17.26 1.50 2.70
C ARG A 121 -17.11 1.23 4.19
N TYR A 122 -16.04 0.56 4.60
CA TYR A 122 -15.85 0.05 5.97
C TYR A 122 -14.80 0.82 6.77
N GLY A 123 -14.33 1.95 6.23
CA GLY A 123 -13.23 2.72 6.81
C GLY A 123 -11.88 2.07 6.53
N ARG A 124 -10.80 2.66 7.06
CA ARG A 124 -9.43 2.27 6.69
C ARG A 124 -8.87 1.19 7.59
N LYS A 125 -9.35 1.13 8.84
CA LYS A 125 -8.82 0.25 9.87
C LYS A 125 -9.15 -1.21 9.61
N TRP A 126 -10.42 -1.52 9.35
CA TRP A 126 -10.87 -2.91 9.22
C TRP A 126 -10.40 -3.61 7.94
N PRO A 127 -10.45 -2.98 6.75
CA PRO A 127 -9.90 -3.55 5.53
C PRO A 127 -8.39 -3.78 5.63
N PHE A 128 -7.65 -2.88 6.28
CA PHE A 128 -6.22 -3.10 6.56
C PHE A 128 -5.98 -4.36 7.40
N VAL A 129 -6.73 -4.51 8.51
CA VAL A 129 -6.60 -5.67 9.41
C VAL A 129 -6.99 -6.96 8.69
N PHE A 130 -8.12 -6.98 8.00
CA PHE A 130 -8.58 -8.15 7.26
C PHE A 130 -7.59 -8.56 6.17
N ASN A 131 -7.01 -7.60 5.47
CA ASN A 131 -6.03 -7.89 4.44
C ASN A 131 -4.74 -8.52 5.02
N ASN A 132 -4.26 -8.02 6.16
CA ASN A 132 -3.12 -8.63 6.85
C ASN A 132 -3.43 -10.04 7.36
N ILE A 133 -4.65 -10.31 7.83
CA ILE A 133 -5.08 -11.66 8.22
C ILE A 133 -5.03 -12.62 7.01
N LEU A 134 -5.49 -12.16 5.84
CA LEU A 134 -5.41 -12.96 4.62
C LEU A 134 -3.97 -13.26 4.22
N PHE A 135 -3.05 -12.30 4.33
CA PHE A 135 -1.62 -12.58 4.08
C PHE A 135 -1.08 -13.66 5.00
N ILE A 136 -1.37 -13.60 6.31
CA ILE A 136 -0.92 -14.62 7.26
C ILE A 136 -1.41 -16.01 6.82
N ILE A 137 -2.70 -16.13 6.51
CA ILE A 137 -3.31 -17.40 6.12
C ILE A 137 -2.70 -17.91 4.82
N LEU A 138 -2.58 -17.07 3.79
CA LEU A 138 -2.10 -17.45 2.47
C LEU A 138 -0.60 -17.75 2.46
N GLU A 139 0.18 -17.03 3.24
CA GLU A 139 1.61 -17.23 3.35
C GLU A 139 1.92 -18.54 4.10
N ILE A 140 1.24 -18.78 5.23
CA ILE A 140 1.34 -20.07 5.93
C ILE A 140 0.86 -21.21 5.03
N ALA A 141 -0.27 -21.05 4.32
CA ALA A 141 -0.79 -22.05 3.39
C ALA A 141 0.21 -22.40 2.29
N THR A 142 1.01 -21.42 1.84
CA THR A 142 2.06 -21.64 0.84
C THR A 142 3.16 -22.55 1.36
N GLY A 143 3.57 -22.35 2.62
CA GLY A 143 4.49 -23.26 3.30
C GLY A 143 3.97 -24.70 3.44
N PHE A 144 2.66 -24.93 3.28
CA PHE A 144 2.03 -26.25 3.29
C PHE A 144 1.68 -26.80 1.90
N CYS A 145 1.90 -26.06 0.81
CA CYS A 145 1.65 -26.56 -0.53
C CYS A 145 2.55 -27.77 -0.85
N ASN A 146 1.94 -28.83 -1.38
CA ASN A 146 2.64 -30.05 -1.78
C ASN A 146 2.58 -30.31 -3.28
N THR A 147 1.68 -29.62 -4.00
CA THR A 147 1.58 -29.71 -5.46
C THR A 147 1.69 -28.34 -6.10
N TYR A 148 2.09 -28.33 -7.37
CA TYR A 148 2.19 -27.12 -8.18
C TYR A 148 0.84 -26.38 -8.29
N GLU A 149 -0.25 -27.12 -8.44
CA GLU A 149 -1.60 -26.58 -8.60
C GLU A 149 -2.06 -25.88 -7.32
N GLN A 150 -1.80 -26.48 -6.15
CA GLN A 150 -2.05 -25.84 -4.85
C GLN A 150 -1.28 -24.53 -4.74
N PHE A 151 0.00 -24.55 -5.10
CA PHE A 151 0.85 -23.36 -5.09
C PHE A 151 0.28 -22.26 -6.01
N MET A 152 -0.11 -22.59 -7.25
CA MET A 152 -0.71 -21.63 -8.19
C MET A 152 -2.00 -21.00 -7.66
N VAL A 153 -2.90 -21.81 -7.08
CA VAL A 153 -4.15 -21.31 -6.49
C VAL A 153 -3.87 -20.36 -5.33
N VAL A 154 -2.97 -20.74 -4.42
CA VAL A 154 -2.62 -19.90 -3.27
C VAL A 154 -1.94 -18.60 -3.74
N ARG A 155 -1.07 -18.63 -4.76
CA ARG A 155 -0.47 -17.42 -5.33
C ARG A 155 -1.49 -16.51 -6.02
N GLY A 156 -2.50 -17.09 -6.65
CA GLY A 156 -3.62 -16.33 -7.21
C GLY A 156 -4.41 -15.60 -6.12
N LEU A 157 -4.79 -16.29 -5.05
CA LEU A 157 -5.46 -15.71 -3.88
C LEU A 157 -4.58 -14.66 -3.19
N PHE A 158 -3.27 -14.92 -3.09
CA PHE A 158 -2.29 -13.96 -2.58
C PHE A 158 -2.30 -12.69 -3.42
N GLY A 159 -2.37 -12.79 -4.76
CA GLY A 159 -2.54 -11.63 -5.64
C GLY A 159 -3.75 -10.77 -5.29
N ILE A 160 -4.89 -11.39 -5.01
CA ILE A 160 -6.11 -10.67 -4.61
C ILE A 160 -5.89 -9.92 -3.28
N ALA A 161 -5.27 -10.54 -2.28
CA ALA A 161 -4.91 -9.86 -1.02
C ALA A 161 -3.86 -8.74 -1.24
N MET A 162 -2.86 -9.00 -2.09
CA MET A 162 -1.81 -8.05 -2.46
C MET A 162 -2.37 -6.78 -3.11
N GLY A 163 -3.48 -6.88 -3.83
CA GLY A 163 -4.14 -5.74 -4.45
C GLY A 163 -4.61 -4.68 -3.44
N GLY A 164 -5.06 -5.10 -2.27
CA GLY A 164 -5.65 -4.20 -1.27
C GLY A 164 -4.67 -3.50 -0.35
N VAL A 165 -3.44 -4.01 -0.24
CA VAL A 165 -2.51 -3.55 0.79
C VAL A 165 -1.99 -2.14 0.55
N TRP A 166 -1.63 -1.81 -0.69
CA TRP A 166 -1.07 -0.50 -1.03
C TRP A 166 -2.06 0.63 -0.74
N GLY A 167 -3.30 0.48 -1.21
CA GLY A 167 -4.36 1.47 -0.98
C GLY A 167 -4.62 1.68 0.51
N ASN A 168 -4.75 0.59 1.27
CA ASN A 168 -4.96 0.64 2.71
C ASN A 168 -3.77 1.28 3.46
N CYS A 169 -2.53 0.97 3.07
CA CYS A 169 -1.32 1.55 3.65
C CYS A 169 -1.20 3.05 3.32
N ALA A 170 -1.41 3.41 2.05
CA ALA A 170 -1.35 4.80 1.60
C ALA A 170 -2.41 5.66 2.29
N ALA A 171 -3.65 5.18 2.39
CA ALA A 171 -4.71 5.89 3.10
C ALA A 171 -4.34 6.09 4.58
N THR A 172 -3.95 5.01 5.26
CA THR A 172 -3.55 5.05 6.68
C THR A 172 -2.39 6.02 6.94
N ALA A 173 -1.39 6.05 6.06
CA ALA A 173 -0.21 6.88 6.23
C ALA A 173 -0.43 8.35 5.86
N LEU A 174 -1.31 8.65 4.91
CA LEU A 174 -1.37 9.96 4.24
C LEU A 174 -2.62 10.77 4.55
N GLU A 175 -3.74 10.15 4.95
CA GLU A 175 -4.99 10.88 5.22
C GLU A 175 -4.81 11.89 6.35
N ASP A 176 -4.23 11.47 7.47
CA ASP A 176 -3.96 12.34 8.61
C ASP A 176 -2.70 13.19 8.43
N ALA A 177 -1.86 12.93 7.42
CA ALA A 177 -0.59 13.62 7.27
C ALA A 177 -0.77 15.09 6.81
N PRO A 178 0.07 16.03 7.30
CA PRO A 178 0.03 17.43 6.86
C PRO A 178 0.21 17.53 5.34
N PRO A 179 -0.61 18.34 4.63
CA PRO A 179 -0.57 18.44 3.16
C PRO A 179 0.83 18.71 2.58
N GLU A 180 1.62 19.54 3.28
CA GLU A 180 2.97 19.91 2.89
C GLU A 180 3.98 18.75 3.01
N ALA A 181 3.78 17.84 3.96
CA ALA A 181 4.65 16.70 4.21
C ALA A 181 4.23 15.43 3.44
N ARG A 182 2.97 15.36 2.96
CA ARG A 182 2.41 14.18 2.26
C ARG A 182 3.28 13.68 1.11
N GLY A 183 3.90 14.58 0.35
CA GLY A 183 4.78 14.20 -0.77
C GLY A 183 6.06 13.49 -0.34
N ILE A 184 6.68 13.93 0.76
CA ILE A 184 7.88 13.27 1.29
C ILE A 184 7.49 11.95 1.96
N ILE A 185 6.43 11.97 2.77
CA ILE A 185 5.94 10.79 3.49
C ILE A 185 5.55 9.69 2.50
N SER A 186 4.85 10.01 1.41
CA SER A 186 4.49 9.02 0.39
C SER A 186 5.70 8.44 -0.32
N GLY A 187 6.73 9.26 -0.57
CA GLY A 187 8.02 8.81 -1.09
C GLY A 187 8.71 7.83 -0.14
N ILE A 188 8.81 8.14 1.15
CA ILE A 188 9.38 7.24 2.16
C ILE A 188 8.52 5.97 2.27
N LEU A 189 7.18 6.10 2.25
CA LEU A 189 6.27 4.97 2.26
C LEU A 189 6.58 4.01 1.12
N GLN A 190 6.74 4.51 -0.10
CA GLN A 190 7.05 3.71 -1.29
C GLN A 190 8.34 2.90 -1.11
N GLN A 191 9.34 3.43 -0.40
CA GLN A 191 10.59 2.73 -0.10
C GLN A 191 10.43 1.51 0.81
N GLY A 192 9.26 1.33 1.43
CA GLY A 192 8.92 0.06 2.08
C GLY A 192 9.04 -1.12 1.11
N TYR A 193 8.70 -0.94 -0.17
CA TYR A 193 8.82 -2.00 -1.17
C TYR A 193 10.28 -2.44 -1.39
N ALA A 194 11.19 -1.48 -1.55
CA ALA A 194 12.62 -1.76 -1.69
C ALA A 194 13.22 -2.34 -0.41
N THR A 195 12.76 -1.86 0.76
CA THR A 195 13.15 -2.40 2.07
C THR A 195 12.73 -3.86 2.21
N GLY A 196 11.49 -4.19 1.80
CA GLY A 196 10.96 -5.55 1.84
C GLY A 196 11.72 -6.51 0.94
N TYR A 197 12.09 -6.07 -0.27
CA TYR A 197 12.98 -6.82 -1.15
C TYR A 197 14.31 -7.17 -0.47
N LEU A 198 14.97 -6.18 0.14
CA LEU A 198 16.25 -6.41 0.84
C LEU A 198 16.08 -7.38 2.01
N LEU A 199 15.01 -7.24 2.79
CA LEU A 199 14.69 -8.19 3.86
C LEU A 199 14.45 -9.60 3.30
N ALA A 200 13.75 -9.74 2.18
CA ALA A 200 13.50 -11.04 1.56
C ALA A 200 14.81 -11.73 1.18
N VAL A 201 15.77 -11.00 0.60
CA VAL A 201 17.11 -11.52 0.28
C VAL A 201 17.84 -11.97 1.55
N VAL A 202 17.85 -11.14 2.60
CA VAL A 202 18.55 -11.43 3.85
C VAL A 202 17.96 -12.67 4.54
N PHE A 203 16.64 -12.75 4.67
CA PHE A 203 15.98 -13.87 5.35
C PHE A 203 15.94 -15.13 4.48
N ALA A 204 15.87 -15.01 3.16
CA ALA A 204 16.05 -16.17 2.29
C ALA A 204 17.43 -16.78 2.50
N ARG A 205 18.50 -15.96 2.53
CA ARG A 205 19.84 -16.43 2.86
C ARG A 205 19.94 -17.02 4.28
N ALA A 206 19.25 -16.43 5.26
CA ALA A 206 19.26 -16.94 6.62
C ALA A 206 18.53 -18.29 6.75
N PHE A 207 17.39 -18.47 6.09
CA PHE A 207 16.54 -19.64 6.27
C PHE A 207 16.75 -20.72 5.23
N VAL A 208 16.78 -20.37 3.94
CA VAL A 208 16.89 -21.33 2.84
C VAL A 208 18.27 -21.97 2.81
N ASP A 209 19.34 -21.18 3.02
CA ASP A 209 20.72 -21.71 2.96
C ASP A 209 21.14 -22.44 4.25
N THR A 210 20.48 -22.17 5.39
CA THR A 210 20.92 -22.67 6.72
C THR A 210 20.00 -23.74 7.31
N MET A 211 18.70 -23.74 7.00
CA MET A 211 17.76 -24.73 7.54
C MET A 211 17.56 -25.90 6.58
N GLY A 212 17.70 -27.14 7.08
CA GLY A 212 17.51 -28.37 6.28
C GLY A 212 16.08 -28.61 5.74
N HIS A 213 15.12 -27.72 6.02
CA HIS A 213 13.73 -27.80 5.56
C HIS A 213 13.46 -27.00 4.26
N GLY A 214 14.50 -26.48 3.61
CA GLY A 214 14.42 -25.79 2.32
C GLY A 214 13.66 -24.46 2.43
N TRP A 215 12.69 -24.24 1.53
CA TRP A 215 12.00 -22.96 1.39
C TRP A 215 10.84 -22.73 2.37
N ARG A 216 10.22 -23.78 2.92
CA ARG A 216 8.97 -23.66 3.72
C ARG A 216 9.10 -22.78 4.97
N PRO A 217 10.21 -22.85 5.77
CA PRO A 217 10.36 -22.00 6.94
C PRO A 217 10.31 -20.50 6.64
N LEU A 218 10.75 -20.08 5.45
CA LEU A 218 10.70 -18.69 5.03
C LEU A 218 9.25 -18.17 4.98
N TYR A 219 8.33 -18.97 4.44
CA TYR A 219 6.90 -18.63 4.34
C TYR A 219 6.22 -18.69 5.72
N TRP A 220 6.53 -19.68 6.56
CA TRP A 220 5.99 -19.72 7.93
C TRP A 220 6.45 -18.52 8.77
N PHE A 221 7.70 -18.11 8.60
CA PHE A 221 8.21 -16.88 9.20
C PHE A 221 7.54 -15.64 8.59
N GLY A 222 7.35 -15.59 7.28
CA GLY A 222 6.61 -14.53 6.59
C GLY A 222 5.22 -14.29 7.19
N GLY A 223 4.50 -15.36 7.55
CA GLY A 223 3.20 -15.27 8.22
C GLY A 223 3.21 -14.71 9.65
N CYS A 224 4.37 -14.53 10.30
CA CYS A 224 4.43 -14.16 11.71
C CYS A 224 4.40 -12.64 11.97
N PRO A 225 5.27 -11.80 11.37
CA PRO A 225 5.30 -10.35 11.63
C PRO A 225 4.02 -9.57 11.30
N PRO A 226 3.18 -9.94 10.32
CA PRO A 226 1.89 -9.30 10.11
C PRO A 226 0.98 -9.35 11.35
N LEU A 227 1.13 -10.34 12.24
CA LEU A 227 0.39 -10.37 13.52
C LEU A 227 0.72 -9.15 14.39
N LEU A 228 2.00 -8.78 14.48
CA LEU A 228 2.43 -7.62 15.25
C LEU A 228 1.92 -6.31 14.61
N ILE A 229 1.89 -6.25 13.28
CA ILE A 229 1.37 -5.12 12.52
C ILE A 229 -0.14 -4.95 12.76
N ILE A 230 -0.90 -6.05 12.77
CA ILE A 230 -2.33 -6.05 13.11
C ILE A 230 -2.52 -5.55 14.55
N LEU A 231 -1.78 -6.10 15.51
CA LEU A 231 -1.89 -5.68 16.92
C LEU A 231 -1.56 -4.20 17.10
N ALA A 232 -0.56 -3.68 16.38
CA ALA A 232 -0.24 -2.27 16.37
C ALA A 232 -1.37 -1.43 15.76
N ARG A 233 -1.95 -1.85 14.63
CA ARG A 233 -3.07 -1.14 14.00
C ARG A 233 -4.33 -1.14 14.86
N LEU A 234 -4.61 -2.21 15.58
CA LEU A 234 -5.79 -2.30 16.44
C LEU A 234 -5.74 -1.30 17.59
N ARG A 235 -4.55 -0.96 18.09
CA ARG A 235 -4.34 0.05 19.15
C ARG A 235 -4.44 1.50 18.65
N LEU A 236 -4.34 1.72 17.35
CA LEU A 236 -4.47 3.05 16.76
C LEU A 236 -5.95 3.36 16.49
N PRO A 237 -6.41 4.61 16.69
CA PRO A 237 -7.75 5.03 16.29
C PRO A 237 -7.93 4.96 14.78
N GLU A 238 -9.18 5.08 14.36
CA GLU A 238 -9.54 5.09 12.94
C GLU A 238 -9.12 6.39 12.27
N THR A 239 -8.66 6.25 11.03
CA THR A 239 -8.29 7.31 10.09
C THR A 239 -9.50 7.67 9.26
#